data_AF-A0A127MYN8-F1
#
_entry.id   AF-A0A127MYN8-F1
#
_cell.length_a   1.000
_cell.length_b   1.000
_cell.length_c   1.000
_cell.angle_alpha   90.00
_cell.angle_beta   90.00
_cell.angle_gamma   90.00
#
_symmetry.space_group_name_H-M   'P 1'
#
loop_
_entity.id
_entity.type
_entity.pdbx_description
1 polymer ?
#
loop_
_entity_poly.entity_id
_entity_poly.type
_entity_poly.pdbx_seq_one_letter_code
_entity_poly.pdbx_strand_id
1 'polypeptide(L)' 'MPVMSLRLSDDQSDTLARLAQATGRSKNFLAAQALDEYLAREAWQIGEIQQAIVEADAGDFASEAEVEAVLHKWTRNAG' A
#
# COMPACT_ATOMS: atom_id res chain seq x y z
N MET A 1 -3.73 -25.88 -6.27
CA MET A 1 -3.74 -24.41 -6.17
C MET A 1 -5.19 -23.97 -6.08
N PRO A 2 -5.57 -23.09 -5.13
CA PRO A 2 -6.91 -22.53 -5.12
C PRO A 2 -7.13 -21.70 -6.38
N VAL A 3 -8.36 -21.72 -6.89
CA VAL A 3 -8.78 -20.93 -8.04
C VAL A 3 -9.91 -20.00 -7.63
N MET A 4 -9.87 -18.76 -8.08
CA MET A 4 -10.97 -17.81 -7.94
C MET A 4 -11.42 -17.34 -9.31
N SER A 5 -12.73 -17.13 -9.47
CA SER A 5 -13.28 -16.45 -10.65
C SER A 5 -13.51 -14.98 -10.33
N LEU A 6 -12.98 -14.10 -11.18
CA LEU A 6 -13.16 -12.65 -11.06
C LEU A 6 -14.23 -12.20 -12.07
N ARG A 7 -15.17 -11.36 -11.64
CA ARG A 7 -16.05 -10.65 -12.57
C ARG A 7 -15.42 -9.32 -12.91
N LEU A 8 -15.24 -9.08 -14.20
CA LEU A 8 -14.70 -7.84 -14.74
C LEU A 8 -15.79 -7.14 -15.55
N SER A 9 -15.80 -5.81 -15.54
CA SER A 9 -16.54 -5.08 -16.55
C SER A 9 -15.89 -5.27 -17.93
N ASP A 10 -16.65 -4.99 -19.00
CA ASP A 10 -16.14 -5.08 -20.36
C ASP A 10 -14.89 -4.20 -20.55
N ASP A 11 -14.92 -2.97 -20.03
CA ASP A 11 -13.78 -2.04 -20.09
C ASP A 11 -12.53 -2.57 -19.36
N GLN A 12 -12.70 -3.18 -18.19
CA GLN A 12 -11.60 -3.81 -17.46
C GLN A 12 -11.01 -4.99 -18.23
N SER A 13 -11.87 -5.83 -18.81
CA SER A 13 -11.45 -6.98 -19.62
C SER A 13 -10.65 -6.55 -20.86
N ASP A 14 -11.11 -5.51 -21.55
CA ASP A 14 -10.46 -4.96 -22.74
C ASP A 14 -9.13 -4.30 -22.41
N THR A 15 -9.10 -3.51 -21.33
CA THR A 15 -7.86 -2.88 -20.85
C THR A 15 -6.83 -3.92 -20.45
N LEU A 16 -7.24 -4.97 -19.73
CA LEU A 16 -6.36 -6.08 -19.36
C LEU A 16 -5.85 -6.84 -20.61
N ALA A 17 -6.69 -7.01 -21.62
CA ALA A 17 -6.28 -7.63 -22.89
C ALA A 17 -5.22 -6.83 -23.64
N ARG A 18 -5.42 -5.51 -23.76
CA ARG A 18 -4.44 -4.61 -24.38
C ARG A 18 -3.12 -4.61 -23.62
N LEU A 19 -3.17 -4.57 -22.29
CA LEU A 19 -1.98 -4.60 -21.45
C LEU A 19 -1.22 -5.92 -21.58
N ALA A 20 -1.93 -7.05 -21.59
CA ALA A 20 -1.36 -8.37 -21.83
C ALA A 20 -0.61 -8.43 -23.18
N GLN A 21 -1.23 -7.90 -24.24
CA GLN A 21 -0.60 -7.83 -25.56
C GLN A 21 0.65 -6.95 -25.58
N ALA A 22 0.57 -5.75 -25.00
CA ALA A 22 1.69 -4.79 -24.99
C ALA A 22 2.89 -5.29 -24.15
N THR A 23 2.63 -6.06 -23.09
CA THR A 23 3.68 -6.55 -22.17
C THR A 23 4.17 -7.97 -22.50
N GLY A 24 3.50 -8.68 -23.41
CA GLY A 24 3.78 -10.09 -23.70
C GLY A 24 3.46 -11.03 -22.53
N ARG A 25 2.62 -10.59 -21.58
CA ARG A 25 2.23 -11.37 -20.39
C ARG A 25 0.82 -11.92 -20.53
N SER A 26 0.51 -13.00 -19.82
CA SER A 26 -0.86 -13.51 -19.77
C SER A 26 -1.75 -12.62 -18.90
N LYS A 27 -3.05 -12.58 -19.20
CA LYS A 27 -4.04 -11.87 -18.36
C LYS A 27 -4.00 -12.34 -16.91
N ASN A 28 -3.87 -13.65 -16.69
CA ASN A 28 -3.79 -14.23 -15.36
C ASN A 28 -2.53 -13.79 -14.60
N PHE A 29 -1.39 -13.68 -15.29
CA PHE A 29 -0.16 -13.17 -14.66
C PHE A 29 -0.34 -11.73 -14.19
N LEU A 30 -0.89 -10.86 -15.05
CA LEU A 30 -1.12 -9.46 -14.71
C LEU A 30 -2.15 -9.30 -13.58
N ALA A 31 -3.22 -10.09 -13.60
CA ALA A 31 -4.23 -10.09 -12.53
C ALA A 31 -3.64 -10.55 -11.18
N ALA A 32 -2.81 -11.61 -11.20
CA ALA A 32 -2.12 -12.07 -10.00
C ALA A 32 -1.13 -11.03 -9.47
N GLN A 33 -0.33 -10.42 -10.35
CA GLN A 33 0.62 -9.38 -9.97
C GLN A 33 -0.10 -8.17 -9.32
N ALA A 34 -1.19 -7.69 -9.93
CA ALA A 34 -1.97 -6.60 -9.38
C ALA A 34 -2.58 -6.94 -8.01
N LEU A 35 -3.02 -8.18 -7.84
CA LEU A 35 -3.52 -8.66 -6.55
C LEU A 35 -2.41 -8.73 -5.50
N ASP A 36 -1.23 -9.23 -5.85
CA ASP A 36 -0.07 -9.32 -4.94
C ASP A 36 0.36 -7.91 -4.48
N GLU A 37 0.45 -6.96 -5.42
CA GLU A 37 0.75 -5.56 -5.10
C GLU A 37 -0.32 -4.92 -4.21
N TYR A 38 -1.60 -5.24 -4.44
CA TYR A 38 -2.70 -4.78 -3.61
C TYR A 38 -2.57 -5.33 -2.19
N LEU A 39 -2.45 -6.65 -2.05
CA LEU A 39 -2.37 -7.32 -0.76
C LEU A 39 -1.15 -6.89 0.04
N ALA A 40 0.01 -6.75 -0.59
CA ALA A 40 1.23 -6.30 0.08
C ALA A 40 1.07 -4.91 0.71
N ARG A 41 0.50 -3.95 -0.03
CA ARG A 41 0.24 -2.60 0.46
C ARG A 41 -0.76 -2.59 1.63
N GLU A 42 -1.91 -3.26 1.46
CA GLU A 42 -2.95 -3.26 2.49
C GLU A 42 -2.48 -4.00 3.76
N ALA A 43 -1.78 -5.14 3.61
CA ALA A 43 -1.29 -5.90 4.74
C ALA A 43 -0.26 -5.12 5.55
N TRP A 44 0.67 -4.42 4.88
CA TRP A 44 1.63 -3.54 5.57
C TRP A 44 0.90 -2.44 6.33
N GLN A 45 -0.03 -1.73 5.69
CA GLN A 45 -0.76 -0.63 6.33
C GLN A 45 -1.55 -1.10 7.55
N ILE A 46 -2.24 -2.24 7.45
CA ILE A 46 -2.99 -2.82 8.57
C ILE A 46 -2.03 -3.16 9.72
N GLY A 47 -0.87 -3.75 9.41
CA GLY A 47 0.16 -4.08 10.40
C GLY A 47 0.67 -2.85 11.15
N GLU A 48 1.04 -1.79 10.42
CA GLU A 48 1.52 -0.53 11.02
C GLU A 48 0.45 0.12 11.90
N ILE A 49 -0.81 0.14 11.46
CA ILE A 49 -1.91 0.70 12.26
C ILE A 49 -2.09 -0.09 13.56
N GLN A 50 -2.07 -1.42 13.48
CA GLN A 50 -2.20 -2.28 14.66
C GLN A 50 -1.05 -2.08 15.63
N GLN A 51 0.18 -1.97 15.12
CA GLN A 51 1.35 -1.68 15.95
C GLN A 51 1.27 -0.30 16.60
N ALA A 52 0.92 0.74 15.84
CA ALA A 52 0.80 2.10 16.36
C ALA A 52 -0.27 2.20 17.47
N ILE A 53 -1.37 1.43 17.38
CA ILE A 53 -2.36 1.34 18.46
C ILE A 53 -1.74 0.74 19.73
N VAL A 54 -0.96 -0.34 19.60
CA VAL A 54 -0.28 -0.97 20.75
C VAL A 54 0.71 -0.02 21.42
N GLU A 55 1.50 0.71 20.63
CA GLU A 55 2.45 1.72 21.11
C GLU A 55 1.72 2.86 21.83
N ALA A 56 0.64 3.36 21.24
CA ALA A 56 -0.21 4.39 21.82
C ALA A 56 -0.84 3.95 23.16
N ASP A 57 -1.38 2.74 23.23
CA ASP A 57 -1.95 2.17 24.44
C ASP A 57 -0.88 1.95 25.54
N ALA A 58 0.38 1.69 25.14
CA ALA A 58 1.53 1.63 26.04
C ALA A 58 2.05 3.01 26.46
N GLY A 59 1.52 4.10 25.90
CA GLY A 59 1.98 5.46 26.15
C GLY A 59 3.31 5.80 25.49
N ASP A 60 3.74 5.03 24.49
CA ASP A 60 4.98 5.23 23.75
C ASP A 60 4.84 6.38 22.74
N PHE A 61 4.70 7.58 23.28
CA PHE A 61 4.65 8.82 22.51
C PHE A 61 5.95 9.61 22.70
N ALA A 62 6.33 10.35 21.67
CA ALA A 62 7.39 11.34 21.79
C ALA A 62 7.03 12.40 22.85
N SER A 63 8.02 12.80 23.62
CA SER A 63 7.91 13.92 24.55
C SER A 63 7.78 15.25 23.83
N GLU A 64 7.26 16.26 24.52
CA GLU A 64 7.12 17.63 23.98
C GLU A 64 8.45 18.19 23.46
N ALA A 65 9.57 17.93 24.15
CA ALA A 65 10.90 18.37 23.76
C ALA A 65 11.38 17.71 22.46
N GLU A 66 11.07 16.43 22.25
CA GLU A 66 11.42 15.71 21.01
C GLU A 66 10.62 16.25 19.82
N VAL A 67 9.33 16.55 20.04
CA VAL A 67 8.46 17.17 19.03
C VAL A 67 9.00 18.57 18.66
N GLU A 68 9.35 19.39 19.64
CA GLU A 68 9.90 20.73 19.42
C GLU A 68 11.22 20.70 18.63
N ALA A 69 12.12 19.77 18.97
CA ALA A 69 13.39 19.59 18.25
C ALA A 69 13.19 19.24 16.77
N VAL A 70 12.22 18.36 16.45
CA VAL A 70 11.88 18.03 15.07
C VAL A 70 11.31 19.26 14.35
N LEU A 71 10.33 19.94 14.93
CA LEU A 71 9.71 21.12 14.30
C LEU A 71 10.74 22.22 13.98
N HIS A 72 11.69 22.47 14.89
CA HIS A 72 12.78 23.43 14.68
C HIS A 72 13.70 23.06 13.50
N LYS A 73 13.96 21.76 13.28
CA LYS A 73 14.79 21.30 12.15
C LYS A 73 14.16 21.64 10.80
N TRP A 74 12.84 21.49 10.67
CA TRP A 74 12.14 21.68 9.38
C TRP A 74 11.79 23.15 9.11
N THR A 75 11.50 23.95 10.15
CA THR A 75 11.26 25.40 10.00
C THR A 75 12.54 26.18 9.65
N ARG A 76 13.71 25.72 10.10
CA ARG A 76 14.99 26.36 9.79
C ARG A 76 15.44 26.20 8.33
N ASN A 77 14.91 25.20 7.62
CA ASN A 77 15.24 24.90 6.22
C ASN A 77 14.15 25.36 5.22
N ALA A 78 13.09 26.00 5.71
CA ALA A 78 11.98 26.51 4.90
C ALA A 78 12.16 28.00 4.48
N GLY A 79 13.40 28.51 4.51
CA GLY A 79 13.77 29.88 4.15
C GLY A 79 14.68 29.94 2.93
#